data_AF-A2DU76-F1
#
_entry.id   AF-A2DU76-F1
#
_cell.length_a   1.000
_cell.length_b   1.000
_cell.length_c   1.000
_cell.angle_alpha   90.00
_cell.angle_beta   90.00
_cell.angle_gamma   90.00
#
_symmetry.space_group_name_H-M   'P 1'
#
loop_
_entity.id
_entity.type
_entity.pdbx_description
1 polymer ?
#
loop_
_entity_poly.entity_id
_entity_poly.type
_entity_poly.pdbx_seq_one_letter_code
_entity_poly.pdbx_strand_id
1 'polypeptide(L)'
;MSECLKYQIPDEECMKYAMISHNIDFVTFLMNEYNLEINISDCVFYNNLDAFLVYFDQTNDLNKCFVYSQIFNIPSFCKYFLSHDANINEKDNRGNTALHIAAQYNCSEVAEYLLLHCANINEKDNSLNTALHIAA
;
A
#
# COMPACT_ATOMS: atom_id res chain seq x y z
N MET A 1 3.76 29.83 -1.50
CA MET A 1 4.20 29.38 -0.16
C MET A 1 3.29 30.05 0.88
N SER A 2 2.51 29.28 1.64
CA SER A 2 1.54 29.83 2.59
C SER A 2 2.25 30.52 3.76
N GLU A 3 1.61 31.51 4.40
CA GLU A 3 2.24 32.27 5.48
C GLU A 3 2.59 31.43 6.71
N CYS A 4 1.90 30.31 6.94
CA CYS A 4 2.15 29.41 8.06
C CYS A 4 3.53 28.72 7.97
N LEU A 5 4.01 28.43 6.77
CA LEU A 5 5.30 27.77 6.52
C LEU A 5 6.51 28.68 6.81
N LYS A 6 6.28 29.97 7.10
CA LYS A 6 7.33 30.89 7.56
C LYS A 6 7.76 30.60 9.00
N TYR A 7 6.92 29.93 9.78
CA TYR A 7 7.13 29.76 11.23
C TYR A 7 7.17 28.30 11.68
N GLN A 8 6.66 27.37 10.87
CA GLN A 8 6.63 25.96 11.20
C GLN A 8 7.25 25.15 10.05
N ILE A 9 8.25 24.33 10.38
CA ILE A 9 8.86 23.38 9.46
C ILE A 9 7.92 22.17 9.42
N PRO A 10 7.36 21.81 8.25
CA PRO A 10 6.58 20.59 8.11
C PRO A 10 7.36 19.36 8.53
N ASP A 11 6.65 18.43 9.16
CA ASP A 11 7.15 17.17 9.66
C ASP A 11 6.27 16.00 9.17
N GLU A 12 6.52 14.80 9.67
CA GLU A 12 5.74 13.61 9.33
C GLU A 12 4.25 13.73 9.67
N GLU A 13 3.87 14.54 10.67
CA GLU A 13 2.48 14.76 11.02
C GLU A 13 1.75 15.54 9.91
N CYS A 14 2.45 16.52 9.31
CA CYS A 14 1.95 17.24 8.14
C CYS A 14 1.67 16.29 6.97
N MET A 15 2.57 15.32 6.72
CA MET A 15 2.38 14.30 5.69
C MET A 15 1.14 13.45 5.97
N LYS A 16 0.96 13.00 7.21
CA LYS A 16 -0.23 12.22 7.61
C LYS A 16 -1.53 13.00 7.39
N TYR A 17 -1.59 14.27 7.78
CA TYR A 17 -2.78 15.09 7.53
C TYR A 17 -3.04 15.32 6.04
N ALA A 18 -1.99 15.48 5.23
CA ALA A 18 -2.12 15.56 3.78
C ALA A 18 -2.73 14.26 3.19
N MET A 19 -2.29 13.11 3.70
CA MET A 19 -2.81 11.81 3.29
C MET A 19 -4.26 11.58 3.75
N ILE A 20 -4.59 11.91 5.00
CA ILE A 20 -5.96 11.83 5.55
C ILE A 20 -6.92 12.70 4.74
N SER A 21 -6.48 13.88 4.33
CA SER A 21 -7.30 14.82 3.57
C SER A 21 -7.36 14.51 2.07
N HIS A 22 -6.68 13.46 1.60
CA HIS A 22 -6.54 13.13 0.18
C HIS A 22 -6.03 14.31 -0.68
N ASN A 23 -5.17 15.15 -0.11
CA ASN A 23 -4.61 16.30 -0.81
C ASN A 23 -3.26 15.96 -1.44
N ILE A 24 -3.31 15.42 -2.66
CA ILE A 24 -2.10 14.95 -3.37
C ILE A 24 -1.12 16.08 -3.70
N ASP A 25 -1.62 17.29 -3.99
CA ASP A 25 -0.78 18.46 -4.21
C ASP A 25 0.02 18.80 -2.95
N PHE A 26 -0.58 18.64 -1.77
CA PHE A 26 0.12 18.87 -0.52
C PHE A 26 1.07 17.71 -0.16
N VAL A 27 0.69 16.45 -0.41
CA VAL A 27 1.60 15.29 -0.26
C VAL A 27 2.86 15.47 -1.13
N THR A 28 2.69 15.78 -2.42
CA THR A 28 3.82 15.98 -3.34
C THR A 28 4.64 17.22 -3.01
N PHE A 29 4.00 18.31 -2.56
CA PHE A 29 4.70 19.49 -2.03
C PHE A 29 5.58 19.14 -0.83
N LEU A 30 5.04 18.42 0.17
CA LEU A 30 5.78 18.01 1.36
C LEU A 30 6.95 17.09 1.01
N MET A 31 6.73 16.16 0.08
CA MET A 31 7.77 15.26 -0.40
C MET A 31 8.91 16.02 -1.11
N ASN A 32 8.57 16.88 -2.07
CA ASN A 32 9.58 17.53 -2.92
C ASN A 32 10.33 18.67 -2.22
N GLU A 33 9.62 19.49 -1.43
CA GLU A 33 10.22 20.70 -0.83
C GLU A 33 10.86 20.42 0.53
N TYR A 34 10.41 19.38 1.24
CA TYR A 34 10.89 19.05 2.59
C TYR A 34 11.52 17.66 2.69
N ASN A 35 11.60 16.89 1.60
CA ASN A 35 12.12 15.52 1.57
C ASN A 35 11.43 14.59 2.60
N LEU A 36 10.13 14.82 2.84
CA LEU A 36 9.35 13.96 3.72
C LEU A 36 8.94 12.68 2.98
N GLU A 37 9.19 11.53 3.59
CA GLU A 37 8.87 10.24 3.00
C GLU A 37 7.39 9.89 3.16
N ILE A 38 6.82 9.25 2.14
CA ILE A 38 5.47 8.67 2.22
C ILE A 38 5.57 7.30 2.89
N ASN A 39 4.81 7.11 3.97
CA ASN A 39 4.68 5.79 4.58
C ASN A 39 3.58 4.99 3.86
N ILE A 40 3.95 3.87 3.22
CA ILE A 40 2.98 2.99 2.55
C ILE A 40 1.88 2.47 3.48
N SER A 41 2.19 2.29 4.78
CA SER A 41 1.20 1.88 5.78
C SER A 41 0.12 2.94 5.97
N ASP A 42 0.49 4.22 5.89
CA ASP A 42 -0.47 5.33 5.96
C ASP A 42 -1.30 5.41 4.68
N CYS A 43 -0.73 5.08 3.51
CA CYS A 43 -1.49 5.01 2.25
C CYS A 43 -2.62 3.99 2.35
N VAL A 44 -2.31 2.83 2.96
CA VAL A 44 -3.25 1.73 3.19
C VAL A 44 -4.28 2.10 4.25
N PHE A 45 -3.84 2.62 5.40
CA PHE A 45 -4.73 2.95 6.52
C PHE A 45 -5.74 4.05 6.15
N TYR A 46 -5.33 5.04 5.37
CA TYR A 46 -6.21 6.12 4.89
C TYR A 46 -6.82 5.83 3.51
N ASN A 47 -6.57 4.65 2.93
CA ASN A 47 -7.02 4.27 1.58
C ASN A 47 -6.73 5.34 0.51
N ASN A 48 -5.56 5.98 0.60
CA ASN A 48 -5.15 7.06 -0.30
C ASN A 48 -4.34 6.49 -1.47
N LEU A 49 -5.05 6.19 -2.56
CA LEU A 49 -4.49 5.63 -3.78
C LEU A 49 -3.48 6.57 -4.46
N ASP A 50 -3.76 7.87 -4.51
CA ASP A 50 -2.87 8.82 -5.18
C ASP A 50 -1.50 8.89 -4.47
N ALA A 51 -1.51 8.95 -3.13
CA ALA A 51 -0.28 8.89 -2.35
C ALA A 51 0.47 7.56 -2.53
N PHE A 52 -0.26 6.43 -2.64
CA PHE A 52 0.34 5.13 -2.95
C PHE A 52 1.04 5.13 -4.32
N LEU A 53 0.42 5.74 -5.35
CA LEU A 53 1.02 5.83 -6.68
C LEU A 53 2.27 6.71 -6.68
N VAL A 54 2.27 7.81 -5.93
CA VAL A 54 3.48 8.63 -5.73
C VAL A 54 4.56 7.83 -5.00
N TYR A 55 4.21 7.09 -3.95
CA TYR A 55 5.16 6.20 -3.27
C TYR A 55 5.78 5.17 -4.23
N PHE A 56 4.95 4.55 -5.08
CA PHE A 56 5.43 3.56 -6.05
C PHE A 56 6.35 4.19 -7.10
N ASP A 57 5.99 5.34 -7.66
CA ASP A 57 6.81 6.07 -8.63
C ASP A 57 8.21 6.39 -8.10
N GLN A 58 8.31 6.79 -6.82
CA GLN A 58 9.58 7.16 -6.20
C GLN A 58 10.44 5.95 -5.81
N THR A 59 9.83 4.89 -5.27
CA THR A 59 10.58 3.76 -4.71
C THR A 59 10.82 2.64 -5.71
N ASN A 60 9.92 2.49 -6.69
CA ASN A 60 9.84 1.37 -7.60
C ASN A 60 9.90 -0.01 -6.90
N ASP A 61 9.44 -0.09 -5.64
CA ASP A 61 9.44 -1.32 -4.85
C ASP A 61 8.22 -2.17 -5.24
N LEU A 62 8.37 -2.90 -6.34
CA LEU A 62 7.33 -3.75 -6.92
C LEU A 62 6.73 -4.75 -5.94
N ASN A 63 7.59 -5.40 -5.14
CA ASN A 63 7.20 -6.44 -4.20
C ASN A 63 6.35 -5.87 -3.06
N LYS A 64 6.81 -4.77 -2.46
CA LYS A 64 6.07 -4.11 -1.39
C LYS A 64 4.77 -3.48 -1.89
N CYS A 65 4.81 -2.80 -3.03
CA CYS A 65 3.62 -2.23 -3.66
C CYS A 65 2.62 -3.33 -4.05
N PHE A 66 3.08 -4.46 -4.57
CA PHE A 66 2.21 -5.59 -4.87
C PHE A 66 1.43 -6.05 -3.64
N VAL A 67 2.09 -6.29 -2.50
CA VAL A 67 1.41 -6.76 -1.29
C VAL A 67 0.35 -5.77 -0.81
N TYR A 68 0.67 -4.48 -0.75
CA TYR A 68 -0.24 -3.46 -0.21
C TYR A 68 -1.33 -3.01 -1.19
N SER A 69 -1.12 -3.15 -2.50
CA SER A 69 -2.07 -2.69 -3.52
C SER A 69 -3.44 -3.39 -3.46
N GLN A 70 -3.52 -4.55 -2.79
CA GLN A 70 -4.73 -5.37 -2.78
C GLN A 70 -5.89 -4.70 -2.03
N ILE A 71 -5.59 -3.77 -1.10
CA ILE A 71 -6.62 -3.00 -0.38
C ILE A 71 -7.49 -2.15 -1.32
N PHE A 72 -6.94 -1.70 -2.45
CA PHE A 72 -7.66 -0.84 -3.39
C PHE A 72 -8.69 -1.61 -4.21
N ASN A 73 -8.67 -2.95 -4.16
CA ASN A 73 -9.54 -3.83 -4.93
C ASN A 73 -9.49 -3.51 -6.45
N ILE A 74 -8.28 -3.36 -6.98
CA ILE A 74 -8.02 -3.07 -8.40
C ILE A 74 -7.35 -4.29 -9.05
N PRO A 75 -8.10 -5.19 -9.72
CA PRO A 75 -7.53 -6.41 -10.31
C PRO A 75 -6.43 -6.17 -11.36
N SER A 76 -6.44 -5.01 -12.02
CA SER A 76 -5.38 -4.64 -12.97
C SER A 76 -4.02 -4.40 -12.30
N PHE A 77 -3.97 -4.08 -11.01
CA PHE A 77 -2.72 -4.00 -10.26
C PHE A 77 -2.05 -5.36 -10.14
N CYS A 78 -2.81 -6.42 -9.83
CA CYS A 78 -2.27 -7.78 -9.83
C CYS A 78 -1.62 -8.12 -11.18
N LYS A 79 -2.31 -7.83 -12.29
CA LYS A 79 -1.76 -8.05 -13.65
C LYS A 79 -0.47 -7.29 -13.87
N TYR A 80 -0.46 -5.99 -13.54
CA TYR A 80 0.69 -5.12 -13.74
C TYR A 80 1.90 -5.57 -12.92
N PHE A 81 1.76 -5.80 -11.63
CA PHE A 81 2.89 -6.16 -10.78
C PHE A 81 3.44 -7.54 -11.11
N LEU A 82 2.57 -8.53 -11.36
CA LEU A 82 3.02 -9.88 -11.74
C LEU A 82 3.68 -9.90 -13.13
N SER A 83 3.28 -9.02 -14.06
CA SER A 83 3.98 -8.91 -15.35
C SER A 83 5.36 -8.24 -15.24
N HIS A 84 5.68 -7.64 -14.09
CA HIS A 84 6.97 -7.07 -13.75
C HIS A 84 7.69 -7.89 -12.68
N ASP A 85 7.43 -9.21 -12.65
CA ASP A 85 8.12 -10.18 -11.79
C ASP A 85 7.97 -9.93 -10.28
N ALA A 86 6.90 -9.27 -9.84
CA ALA A 86 6.58 -9.20 -8.42
C ALA A 86 6.33 -10.61 -7.84
N ASN A 87 6.87 -10.88 -6.66
CA ASN A 87 6.71 -12.14 -5.96
C ASN A 87 5.28 -12.26 -5.41
N ILE A 88 4.49 -13.19 -5.95
CA ILE A 88 3.10 -13.39 -5.55
C ILE A 88 2.94 -13.77 -4.06
N ASN A 89 3.98 -14.37 -3.46
CA ASN A 89 4.03 -14.79 -2.07
C ASN A 89 4.91 -13.89 -1.21
N GLU A 90 5.24 -12.68 -1.69
CA GLU A 90 5.94 -11.68 -0.89
C GLU A 90 5.20 -11.40 0.41
N LYS A 91 5.96 -11.10 1.47
CA LYS A 91 5.42 -10.81 2.79
C LYS A 91 5.72 -9.39 3.22
N ASP A 92 4.72 -8.73 3.77
CA ASP A 92 4.94 -7.47 4.49
C ASP A 92 5.64 -7.69 5.84
N ASN A 93 5.87 -6.60 6.57
CA ASN A 93 6.50 -6.62 7.89
C ASN A 93 5.71 -7.41 8.97
N ARG A 94 4.44 -7.72 8.71
CA ARG A 94 3.57 -8.53 9.58
C ARG A 94 3.49 -9.99 9.11
N GLY A 95 4.20 -10.34 8.05
CA GLY A 95 4.18 -11.67 7.43
C GLY A 95 3.00 -11.88 6.48
N ASN A 96 2.19 -10.85 6.21
CA ASN A 96 1.02 -10.95 5.35
C ASN A 96 1.43 -11.00 3.88
N THR A 97 0.85 -11.92 3.13
CA THR A 97 0.91 -11.91 1.66
C THR A 97 -0.21 -11.08 1.07
N ALA A 98 -0.16 -10.82 -0.24
CA ALA A 98 -1.25 -10.22 -1.00
C ALA A 98 -2.61 -10.91 -0.74
N LEU A 99 -2.62 -12.23 -0.58
CA LEU A 99 -3.84 -13.00 -0.29
C LEU A 99 -4.39 -12.74 1.13
N HIS A 100 -3.51 -12.54 2.12
CA HIS A 100 -3.93 -12.15 3.47
C HIS A 100 -4.60 -10.77 3.45
N ILE A 101 -4.00 -9.81 2.75
CA ILE A 101 -4.56 -8.46 2.59
C ILE A 101 -5.92 -8.51 1.87
N ALA A 102 -6.01 -9.23 0.75
CA ALA A 102 -7.28 -9.37 0.01
C ALA A 102 -8.40 -9.98 0.89
N ALA A 103 -8.08 -10.99 1.70
CA ALA A 103 -9.02 -11.58 2.65
C ALA A 103 -9.46 -10.60 3.75
N GLN A 104 -8.51 -9.88 4.36
CA GLN A 104 -8.78 -8.90 5.43
C GLN A 104 -9.74 -7.79 4.98
N TYR A 105 -9.61 -7.34 3.73
CA TYR A 105 -10.38 -6.23 3.17
C TYR A 105 -11.53 -6.70 2.26
N ASN A 106 -11.91 -7.98 2.32
CA ASN A 106 -13.02 -8.55 1.55
C ASN A 106 -12.94 -8.27 0.03
N CYS A 107 -11.73 -8.28 -0.53
CA CYS A 107 -11.47 -8.04 -1.95
C CYS A 107 -11.55 -9.38 -2.72
N SER A 108 -12.76 -9.92 -2.86
CA SER A 108 -13.00 -11.27 -3.38
C SER A 108 -12.46 -11.49 -4.80
N GLU A 109 -12.70 -10.55 -5.72
CA GLU A 109 -12.22 -10.64 -7.11
C GLU A 109 -10.68 -10.69 -7.18
N VAL A 110 -10.02 -9.90 -6.35
CA VAL A 110 -8.56 -9.91 -6.21
C VAL A 110 -8.08 -11.23 -5.60
N ALA A 111 -8.72 -11.72 -4.54
CA ALA A 111 -8.38 -13.00 -3.92
C ALA A 111 -8.52 -14.17 -4.91
N GLU A 112 -9.60 -14.20 -5.69
CA GLU A 112 -9.80 -15.17 -6.77
C GLU A 112 -8.69 -15.08 -7.82
N TYR A 113 -8.33 -13.86 -8.25
CA TYR A 113 -7.24 -13.65 -9.20
C TYR A 113 -5.90 -14.18 -8.68
N LEU A 114 -5.56 -13.89 -7.43
CA LEU A 114 -4.32 -14.36 -6.79
C LEU A 114 -4.26 -15.89 -6.71
N LEU A 115 -5.37 -16.53 -6.33
CA LEU A 115 -5.47 -18.00 -6.26
C LEU A 115 -5.33 -18.65 -7.65
N LEU A 116 -5.95 -18.06 -8.67
CA LEU A 116 -5.81 -18.50 -10.07
C LEU A 116 -4.36 -18.43 -10.57
N HIS A 117 -3.56 -17.51 -10.02
CA HIS A 117 -2.14 -17.31 -10.37
C HIS A 117 -1.18 -17.99 -9.38
N CYS A 118 -1.64 -19.02 -8.68
CA CYS A 118 -0.83 -19.87 -7.81
C CYS A 118 -0.26 -19.17 -6.56
N ALA A 119 -0.97 -18.17 -6.01
CA ALA A 119 -0.67 -17.68 -4.66
C ALA A 119 -0.79 -18.84 -3.65
N ASN A 120 0.18 -18.97 -2.75
CA ASN A 120 0.20 -20.03 -1.75
C ASN A 120 -0.82 -19.73 -0.65
N ILE A 121 -1.95 -20.44 -0.69
CA ILE A 121 -3.05 -20.32 0.27
C ILE A 121 -2.65 -20.71 1.72
N ASN A 122 -1.55 -21.43 1.88
CA ASN A 122 -1.07 -21.92 3.18
C ASN A 122 0.05 -21.06 3.78
N GLU A 123 0.43 -19.94 3.15
CA GLU A 123 1.33 -18.99 3.79
C GLU A 123 0.76 -18.54 5.13
N LYS A 124 1.67 -18.37 6.10
CA LYS A 124 1.34 -17.90 7.43
C LYS A 124 1.94 -16.53 7.67
N ASP A 125 1.13 -15.66 8.28
CA ASP A 125 1.59 -14.41 8.86
C ASP A 125 2.43 -14.65 10.14
N ASN A 126 2.92 -13.58 10.75
CA ASN A 126 3.72 -13.66 11.99
C ASN A 126 2.93 -14.19 13.20
N SER A 127 1.60 -14.22 13.10
CA SER A 127 0.68 -14.77 14.12
C SER A 127 0.24 -16.20 13.80
N LEU A 128 0.87 -16.85 12.81
CA LEU A 128 0.57 -18.20 12.32
C LEU A 128 -0.80 -18.35 11.63
N ASN A 129 -1.46 -17.24 11.29
CA ASN A 129 -2.72 -17.24 10.57
C ASN A 129 -2.47 -17.38 9.07
N THR A 130 -3.34 -18.12 8.40
CA THR A 130 -3.43 -18.10 6.94
C THR A 130 -4.47 -17.07 6.50
N ALA A 131 -4.54 -16.76 5.20
CA ALA A 131 -5.57 -15.88 4.65
C ALA A 131 -7.01 -16.32 5.03
N LEU A 132 -7.26 -17.63 5.13
CA LEU A 132 -8.56 -18.16 5.55
C LEU A 132 -8.88 -17.85 7.02
N HIS A 133 -7.88 -17.80 7.91
CA HIS A 133 -8.09 -17.43 9.31
C HIS A 133 -8.45 -15.94 9.45
N ILE A 134 -8.00 -15.11 8.52
CA ILE A 134 -8.26 -13.66 8.50
C ILE A 134 -9.63 -13.33 7.89
N ALA A 135 -10.11 -14.15 6.95
CA ALA A 135 -11.43 -13.99 6.34
C ALA A 135 -12.53 -14.07 7.41
N ALA A 136 -13.33 -13.01 7.52
CA ALA A 136 -14.44 -12.88 8.47
C ALA A 136 -15.75 -13.47 7.93
#